data_AF-A0A109W545-F1
#
_entry.id   AF-A0A109W545-F1
#
_cell.length_a   1.000
_cell.length_b   1.000
_cell.length_c   1.000
_cell.angle_alpha   90.00
_cell.angle_beta   90.00
_cell.angle_gamma   90.00
#
_symmetry.space_group_name_H-M   'P 1'
#
loop_
_entity.id
_entity.type
_entity.pdbx_description
1 polymer ?
#
loop_
_entity_poly.entity_id
_entity_poly.type
_entity_poly.pdbx_seq_one_letter_code
_entity_poly.pdbx_strand_id
1 'polypeptide(L)'
;MLFQQLMLLEEQKEDIMSDASQSTPLLASAETGMTHGVDDAKTFSSTIRKSRKRLSASGRSAKRKAVAQDYIDGHPPFAIALRQSLNKNQVTAMLAEMLTVKEIQPTAPKYKLVPASAAIKALLSEENRNCEYVRVRYTDDGTILTPYHIGGNSDVPQQRDDGDYNS
;
A
#
# COMPACT_ATOMS: atom_id res chain seq x y z
N MET A 1 -45.04 -15.57 -5.93
CA MET A 1 -45.36 -14.40 -5.07
C MET A 1 -44.08 -13.69 -4.62
N LEU A 2 -43.31 -13.12 -5.55
CA LEU A 2 -42.10 -12.31 -5.27
C LEU A 2 -42.18 -10.91 -5.90
N PHE A 3 -43.08 -10.73 -6.88
CA PHE A 3 -43.31 -9.44 -7.54
C PHE A 3 -44.08 -8.43 -6.69
N GLN A 4 -44.90 -8.86 -5.71
CA GLN A 4 -45.56 -7.92 -4.81
C GLN A 4 -44.62 -7.34 -3.73
N GLN A 5 -43.47 -7.97 -3.49
CA GLN A 5 -42.53 -7.51 -2.45
C GLN A 5 -41.52 -6.47 -2.98
N LEU A 6 -41.35 -6.38 -4.31
CA LEU A 6 -40.50 -5.39 -4.97
C LEU A 6 -41.20 -4.02 -5.11
N MET A 7 -42.52 -3.99 -5.28
CA MET A 7 -43.27 -2.74 -5.46
C MET A 7 -43.33 -1.88 -4.17
N LEU A 8 -43.24 -2.52 -3.00
CA LEU A 8 -43.29 -1.83 -1.70
C LEU A 8 -41.94 -1.19 -1.27
N LEU A 9 -40.84 -1.52 -1.95
CA LEU A 9 -39.50 -1.01 -1.66
C LEU A 9 -39.07 0.13 -2.61
N GLU A 10 -39.78 0.29 -3.73
CA GLU A 10 -39.55 1.39 -4.67
C GLU A 10 -40.30 2.67 -4.25
N GLU A 11 -41.35 2.53 -3.44
CA GLU A 11 -42.18 3.65 -2.94
C GLU A 11 -41.55 4.43 -1.76
N GLN A 12 -40.39 4.01 -1.23
CA GLN A 12 -39.70 4.71 -0.13
C GLN A 12 -38.49 5.56 -0.57
N LYS A 13 -38.28 5.80 -1.87
CA LYS A 13 -37.12 6.56 -2.35
C LYS A 13 -37.44 7.90 -3.03
N GLU A 14 -38.71 8.26 -3.22
CA GLU A 14 -39.08 9.48 -3.97
C GLU A 14 -39.61 10.65 -3.13
N ASP A 15 -39.60 10.57 -1.79
CA ASP A 15 -40.33 11.55 -0.97
C ASP A 15 -39.44 12.34 0.00
N ILE A 16 -38.28 12.84 -0.45
CA ILE A 16 -37.61 13.98 0.21
C ILE A 16 -36.89 14.86 -0.83
N MET A 17 -37.65 15.70 -1.54
CA MET A 17 -37.14 16.95 -2.08
C MET A 17 -38.18 18.06 -1.88
N SER A 18 -37.68 19.22 -1.41
CA SER A 18 -38.30 20.57 -1.44
C SER A 18 -39.23 20.88 -0.26
N ASP A 19 -39.25 22.05 0.39
CA ASP A 19 -38.54 23.32 0.30
C ASP A 19 -39.02 24.15 1.52
N ALA A 20 -38.14 24.89 2.20
CA ALA A 20 -38.50 26.01 3.07
C ALA A 20 -37.25 26.84 3.45
N SER A 21 -36.87 27.74 2.54
CA SER A 21 -36.87 29.20 2.79
C SER A 21 -36.20 29.81 4.04
N GLN A 22 -35.29 30.77 3.73
CA GLN A 22 -34.99 32.05 4.43
C GLN A 22 -34.19 31.95 5.75
N SER A 23 -33.08 32.67 6.01
CA SER A 23 -32.74 34.06 5.69
C SER A 23 -31.24 34.31 5.89
N THR A 24 -30.60 35.05 4.99
CA THR A 24 -29.35 35.82 5.25
C THR A 24 -29.65 37.10 6.02
N PRO A 25 -28.68 37.66 6.77
CA PRO A 25 -28.23 39.01 6.39
C PRO A 25 -26.71 39.26 6.53
N LEU A 26 -26.20 39.97 5.50
CA LEU A 26 -25.35 41.17 5.50
C LEU A 26 -24.09 41.32 6.40
N LEU A 27 -22.97 41.52 5.70
CA LEU A 27 -21.83 42.44 5.93
C LEU A 27 -21.90 43.40 7.15
N ALA A 28 -20.80 43.45 7.92
CA ALA A 28 -20.15 44.70 8.34
C ALA A 28 -18.74 44.45 8.92
N SER A 29 -17.74 45.16 8.38
CA SER A 29 -16.42 45.38 8.98
C SER A 29 -16.50 46.20 10.28
N ALA A 30 -15.59 45.94 11.22
CA ALA A 30 -15.06 46.98 12.09
C ALA A 30 -13.66 46.58 12.60
N GLU A 31 -12.68 47.39 12.26
CA GLU A 31 -11.33 47.39 12.79
C GLU A 31 -11.29 47.89 14.24
N THR A 32 -10.11 47.72 14.83
CA THR A 32 -9.52 48.46 15.96
C THR A 32 -9.82 47.98 17.38
N GLY A 33 -8.74 47.56 18.04
CA GLY A 33 -8.69 47.33 19.49
C GLY A 33 -7.30 46.89 19.92
N MET A 34 -6.33 47.81 19.86
CA MET A 34 -5.04 47.68 20.56
C MET A 34 -5.29 47.45 22.05
N THR A 35 -4.84 46.31 22.59
CA THR A 35 -4.51 46.19 24.01
C THR A 35 -3.18 45.45 24.15
N HIS A 36 -2.13 46.21 24.42
CA HIS A 36 -0.88 45.71 24.96
C HIS A 36 -1.16 45.16 26.38
N GLY A 37 -1.03 43.85 26.53
CA GLY A 37 -0.99 43.18 27.82
C GLY A 37 0.23 42.28 27.83
N VAL A 38 1.27 42.74 28.52
CA VAL A 38 2.49 41.97 28.78
C VAL A 38 2.13 40.99 29.88
N ASP A 39 2.08 39.69 29.57
CA ASP A 39 2.12 38.66 30.58
C ASP A 39 3.03 37.51 30.14
N ASP A 40 4.10 37.36 30.91
CA ASP A 40 5.09 36.28 30.88
C ASP A 40 4.40 34.93 31.08
N ALA A 41 4.06 34.27 29.98
CA ALA A 41 3.69 32.86 30.00
C ALA A 41 4.75 32.07 29.22
N LYS A 42 5.68 31.48 29.97
CA LYS A 42 6.55 30.39 29.51
C LYS A 42 5.72 29.40 28.71
N THR A 43 5.83 29.48 27.40
CA THR A 43 5.21 28.51 26.50
C THR A 43 6.05 27.26 26.60
N PHE A 44 5.67 26.35 27.49
CA PHE A 44 6.17 24.99 27.48
C PHE A 44 5.92 24.45 26.07
N SER A 45 7.00 24.18 25.33
CA SER A 45 6.95 23.46 24.06
C SER A 45 6.13 22.19 24.31
N SER A 46 4.88 22.18 23.88
CA SER A 46 4.03 21.00 23.95
C SER A 46 4.78 19.92 23.18
N THR A 47 5.35 18.97 23.91
CA THR A 47 6.02 17.82 23.32
C THR A 47 4.97 17.17 22.43
N ILE A 48 5.09 17.31 21.11
CA ILE A 48 4.20 16.67 20.15
C ILE A 48 4.37 15.18 20.38
N ARG A 49 3.51 14.61 21.24
CA ARG A 49 3.42 13.17 21.42
C ARG A 49 3.04 12.66 20.06
N LYS A 50 3.96 11.97 19.39
CA LYS A 50 3.71 11.26 18.13
C LYS A 50 2.57 10.28 18.41
N SER A 51 1.33 10.72 18.25
CA SER A 51 0.17 9.87 18.43
C SER A 51 0.29 8.81 17.35
N ARG A 52 0.37 7.53 17.74
CA ARG A 52 0.42 6.42 16.81
C ARG A 52 -0.85 6.49 15.97
N LYS A 53 -0.76 7.01 14.73
CA LYS A 53 -1.88 7.15 13.80
C LYS A 53 -2.37 5.76 13.44
N ARG A 54 -3.33 5.26 14.23
CA ARG A 54 -4.01 4.00 13.94
C ARG A 54 -4.84 4.24 12.68
N LEU A 55 -4.69 3.38 11.69
CA LEU A 55 -5.54 3.42 10.51
C LEU A 55 -7.00 3.26 10.96
N SER A 56 -7.90 4.06 10.39
CA SER A 56 -9.34 3.88 10.54
C SER A 56 -9.75 2.50 10.00
N ALA A 57 -10.91 1.99 10.39
CA ALA A 57 -11.42 0.71 9.89
C ALA A 57 -11.48 0.69 8.35
N SER A 58 -11.97 1.78 7.76
CA SER A 58 -11.97 1.99 6.30
C SER A 58 -10.56 1.98 5.71
N GLY A 59 -9.61 2.71 6.31
CA GLY A 59 -8.22 2.73 5.84
C GLY A 59 -7.53 1.36 5.93
N ARG A 60 -7.87 0.56 6.94
CA ARG A 60 -7.37 -0.82 7.07
C ARG A 60 -7.94 -1.73 5.99
N SER A 61 -9.23 -1.63 5.70
CA SER A 61 -9.89 -2.39 4.63
C SER A 61 -9.32 -2.05 3.25
N ALA A 62 -9.12 -0.76 2.96
CA ALA A 62 -8.51 -0.31 1.71
C ALA A 62 -7.08 -0.85 1.54
N LYS A 63 -6.26 -0.78 2.59
CA LYS A 63 -4.90 -1.34 2.59
C LYS A 63 -4.90 -2.86 2.41
N ARG A 64 -5.82 -3.57 3.05
CA ARG A 64 -6.00 -5.02 2.89
C ARG A 64 -6.27 -5.38 1.42
N LYS A 65 -7.22 -4.68 0.78
CA LYS A 65 -7.52 -4.87 -0.66
C LYS A 65 -6.31 -4.59 -1.55
N ALA A 66 -5.58 -3.52 -1.28
CA ALA A 66 -4.39 -3.16 -2.06
C ALA A 66 -3.26 -4.20 -1.90
N VAL A 67 -3.02 -4.68 -0.68
CA VAL A 67 -2.04 -5.76 -0.40
C VAL A 67 -2.45 -7.07 -1.07
N ALA A 68 -3.75 -7.41 -1.05
CA ALA A 68 -4.27 -8.60 -1.73
C ALA A 68 -4.01 -8.53 -3.23
N GLN A 69 -4.33 -7.39 -3.86
CA GLN A 69 -4.12 -7.21 -5.29
C GLN A 69 -2.63 -7.34 -5.65
N ASP A 70 -1.75 -6.65 -4.93
CA ASP A 70 -0.32 -6.71 -5.19
C ASP A 70 0.24 -8.14 -5.05
N TYR A 71 -0.30 -8.92 -4.10
CA TYR A 71 0.06 -10.32 -3.92
C TYR A 71 -0.42 -11.21 -5.08
N ILE A 72 -1.66 -11.03 -5.53
CA ILE A 72 -2.24 -11.74 -6.68
C ILE A 72 -1.47 -11.41 -7.97
N ASP A 73 -1.00 -10.17 -8.11
CA ASP A 73 -0.15 -9.71 -9.21
C ASP A 73 1.26 -10.32 -9.16
N GLY A 74 1.60 -11.02 -8.08
CA GLY A 74 2.86 -11.75 -7.92
C GLY A 74 4.01 -10.89 -7.40
N HIS A 75 3.73 -9.73 -6.80
CA HIS A 75 4.77 -8.91 -6.20
C HIS A 75 5.32 -9.55 -4.91
N PRO A 76 6.65 -9.52 -4.71
CA PRO A 76 7.24 -10.05 -3.48
C PRO A 76 6.82 -9.18 -2.28
N PRO A 77 6.69 -9.74 -1.06
CA PRO A 77 6.21 -9.01 0.12
C PRO A 77 6.94 -7.70 0.43
N PHE A 78 8.23 -7.62 0.11
CA PHE A 78 9.02 -6.39 0.27
C PHE A 78 8.56 -5.26 -0.67
N ALA A 79 8.25 -5.58 -1.94
CA ALA A 79 7.73 -4.59 -2.88
C ALA A 79 6.34 -4.09 -2.46
N ILE A 80 5.49 -4.99 -1.95
CA ILE A 80 4.16 -4.64 -1.41
C ILE A 80 4.30 -3.67 -0.23
N ALA A 81 5.25 -3.92 0.68
CA ALA A 81 5.51 -3.07 1.84
C ALA A 81 5.85 -1.63 1.42
N LEU A 82 6.73 -1.46 0.43
CA LEU A 82 7.12 -0.15 -0.09
C LEU A 82 5.94 0.57 -0.76
N ARG A 83 5.22 -0.09 -1.67
CA ARG A 83 4.09 0.51 -2.40
C ARG A 83 2.94 0.91 -1.49
N GLN A 84 2.68 0.10 -0.46
CA GLN A 84 1.58 0.35 0.48
C GLN A 84 2.00 1.17 1.71
N SER A 85 3.25 1.60 1.80
CA SER A 85 3.78 2.31 2.98
C SER A 85 3.49 1.55 4.27
N LEU A 86 3.62 0.22 4.22
CA LEU A 86 3.43 -0.69 5.33
C LEU A 86 4.80 -1.23 5.75
N ASN A 87 4.96 -1.53 7.03
CA ASN A 87 6.15 -2.27 7.45
C ASN A 87 6.01 -3.76 7.07
N LYS A 88 7.15 -4.48 7.04
CA LYS A 88 7.20 -5.90 6.71
C LYS A 88 6.22 -6.73 7.56
N ASN A 89 6.17 -6.48 8.86
CA ASN A 89 5.32 -7.23 9.79
C ASN A 89 3.82 -7.02 9.53
N GLN A 90 3.43 -5.81 9.12
CA GLN A 90 2.06 -5.46 8.76
C GLN A 90 1.63 -6.19 7.49
N VAL A 91 2.49 -6.23 6.47
CA VAL A 91 2.22 -6.98 5.24
C VAL A 91 2.09 -8.48 5.54
N THR A 92 3.04 -9.05 6.29
CA THR A 92 2.98 -10.47 6.67
C THR A 92 1.71 -10.79 7.46
N ALA A 93 1.33 -9.96 8.43
CA ALA A 93 0.12 -10.16 9.21
C ALA A 93 -1.15 -10.09 8.34
N MET A 94 -1.25 -9.10 7.44
CA MET A 94 -2.39 -8.98 6.52
C MET A 94 -2.47 -10.18 5.57
N LEU A 95 -1.36 -10.59 4.96
CA LEU A 95 -1.34 -11.75 4.07
C LEU A 95 -1.70 -13.05 4.82
N ALA A 96 -1.14 -13.25 6.02
CA ALA A 96 -1.43 -14.41 6.84
C ALA A 96 -2.93 -14.48 7.20
N GLU A 97 -3.53 -13.36 7.58
CA GLU A 97 -4.96 -13.29 7.87
C GLU A 97 -5.78 -13.68 6.63
N MET A 98 -5.55 -13.03 5.49
CA MET A 98 -6.29 -13.26 4.25
C MET A 98 -6.16 -14.69 3.72
N LEU A 99 -4.97 -15.30 3.84
CA LEU A 99 -4.74 -16.70 3.49
C LEU A 99 -5.48 -17.65 4.44
N THR A 100 -5.48 -17.36 5.74
CA THR A 100 -6.15 -18.18 6.75
C THR A 100 -7.66 -18.18 6.57
N VAL A 101 -8.25 -17.02 6.26
CA VAL A 101 -9.69 -16.91 5.98
C VAL A 101 -10.07 -17.22 4.53
N LYS A 102 -9.12 -17.67 3.71
CA LYS A 102 -9.30 -18.01 2.29
C LYS A 102 -9.86 -16.87 1.42
N GLU A 103 -9.62 -15.62 1.81
CA GLU A 103 -9.93 -14.44 0.98
C GLU A 103 -9.01 -14.34 -0.24
N ILE A 104 -7.76 -14.79 -0.09
CA ILE A 104 -6.81 -14.97 -1.19
C ILE A 104 -6.31 -16.40 -1.17
N GLN A 105 -6.01 -16.95 -2.34
CA GLN A 105 -5.37 -18.26 -2.45
C GLN A 105 -3.85 -18.10 -2.51
N PRO A 106 -3.09 -19.05 -1.94
CA PRO A 106 -1.65 -19.10 -2.15
C PRO A 106 -1.34 -19.09 -3.64
N THR A 107 -0.76 -17.99 -4.12
CA THR A 107 -0.41 -17.87 -5.54
C THR A 107 0.98 -18.42 -5.70
N ALA A 108 1.09 -19.58 -6.36
CA ALA A 108 2.40 -20.10 -6.75
C ALA A 108 3.06 -19.08 -7.70
N PRO A 109 4.39 -18.90 -7.61
CA PRO A 109 5.10 -18.11 -8.60
C PRO A 109 4.76 -18.63 -10.00
N LYS A 110 4.39 -17.74 -10.93
CA LYS A 110 4.10 -18.10 -12.34
C LYS A 110 5.35 -18.55 -13.11
N TYR A 111 6.46 -18.76 -12.42
CA TYR A 111 7.72 -19.18 -12.98
C TYR A 111 8.25 -20.39 -12.21
N LYS A 112 8.91 -21.29 -12.92
CA LYS A 112 9.68 -22.39 -12.33
C LYS A 112 11.12 -21.93 -12.12
N LEU A 113 11.68 -22.16 -10.94
CA LEU A 113 13.11 -21.95 -10.72
C LEU A 113 13.86 -23.23 -11.09
N VAL A 114 14.84 -23.13 -11.99
CA VAL A 114 15.67 -24.27 -12.43
C VAL A 114 17.16 -23.91 -12.33
N PRO A 115 18.05 -24.88 -12.08
CA PRO A 115 19.49 -24.66 -12.20
C PRO A 115 19.87 -24.22 -13.62
N ALA A 116 20.78 -23.25 -13.70
CA ALA A 116 21.29 -22.74 -14.97
C ALA A 116 22.29 -23.72 -15.59
N SER A 117 21.83 -24.55 -16.54
CA SER A 117 22.71 -25.42 -17.32
C SER A 117 23.64 -24.63 -18.23
N ALA A 118 24.72 -25.25 -18.73
CA ALA A 118 25.64 -24.61 -19.66
C ALA A 118 24.93 -24.07 -20.92
N ALA A 119 23.94 -24.82 -21.44
CA ALA A 119 23.14 -24.39 -22.58
C ALA A 119 22.28 -23.16 -22.26
N ILE A 120 21.65 -23.12 -21.08
CA ILE A 120 20.87 -21.96 -20.63
C ILE A 120 21.78 -20.74 -20.46
N LYS A 121 22.96 -20.91 -19.84
CA LYS A 121 23.94 -19.83 -19.66
C LYS A 121 24.42 -19.25 -20.98
N ALA A 122 24.57 -20.06 -22.02
CA ALA A 122 24.96 -19.59 -23.36
C ALA A 122 23.94 -18.64 -24.00
N LEU A 123 22.66 -18.74 -23.62
CA LEU A 123 21.58 -17.87 -24.12
C LEU A 123 21.48 -16.53 -23.36
N LEU A 124 22.17 -16.37 -22.23
CA LEU A 124 22.12 -15.17 -21.41
C LEU A 124 23.19 -14.16 -21.85
N SER A 125 22.96 -12.88 -21.56
CA SER A 125 23.98 -11.82 -21.70
C SER A 125 25.21 -12.15 -20.85
N GLU A 126 26.39 -11.65 -21.24
CA GLU A 126 27.66 -12.00 -20.60
C GLU A 126 27.68 -11.75 -19.09
N GLU A 127 27.10 -10.63 -18.66
CA GLU A 127 26.89 -10.24 -17.25
C GLU A 127 26.09 -11.29 -16.45
N ASN A 128 25.22 -12.06 -17.11
CA ASN A 128 24.29 -13.00 -16.49
C ASN A 128 24.72 -14.47 -16.63
N ARG A 129 25.83 -14.76 -17.33
CA ARG A 129 26.32 -16.15 -17.53
C ARG A 129 26.69 -16.87 -16.23
N ASN A 130 27.02 -16.10 -15.20
CA ASN A 130 27.40 -16.62 -13.89
C ASN A 130 26.19 -16.92 -12.99
N CYS A 131 24.94 -16.76 -13.46
CA CYS A 131 23.78 -17.10 -12.65
C CYS A 131 23.76 -18.60 -12.29
N GLU A 132 23.40 -18.91 -11.05
CA GLU A 132 23.25 -20.29 -10.59
C GLU A 132 21.86 -20.86 -10.96
N TYR A 133 20.85 -19.99 -10.96
CA TYR A 133 19.47 -20.35 -11.26
C TYR A 133 18.85 -19.40 -12.28
N VAL A 134 17.84 -19.89 -12.97
CA VAL A 134 17.01 -19.12 -13.91
C VAL A 134 15.54 -19.35 -13.60
N ARG A 135 14.78 -18.27 -13.64
CA ARG A 135 13.31 -18.29 -13.62
C ARG A 135 12.83 -18.56 -15.03
N VAL A 136 12.07 -19.63 -15.18
CA VAL A 136 11.45 -20.06 -16.43
C VAL A 136 9.98 -19.70 -16.37
N ARG A 137 9.56 -18.77 -17.22
CA ARG A 137 8.13 -18.43 -17.38
C ARG A 137 7.67 -18.87 -18.75
N TYR A 138 6.62 -19.68 -18.78
CA TYR A 138 5.94 -20.05 -20.01
C TYR A 138 4.87 -19.01 -20.32
N THR A 139 4.89 -18.52 -21.55
CA THR A 139 3.93 -17.58 -22.14
C THR A 139 3.43 -18.15 -23.45
N ASP A 140 2.33 -17.65 -23.98
CA ASP A 140 1.78 -18.11 -25.27
C ASP A 140 2.78 -17.91 -26.42
N ASP A 141 3.63 -16.88 -26.31
CA ASP A 141 4.67 -16.53 -27.29
C ASP A 141 6.01 -17.28 -27.07
N GLY A 142 6.10 -18.16 -26.06
CA GLY A 142 7.28 -18.98 -25.81
C GLY A 142 7.77 -18.98 -24.36
N THR A 143 9.07 -19.22 -24.16
CA THR A 143 9.69 -19.35 -22.84
C THR A 143 10.61 -18.19 -22.53
N ILE A 144 10.34 -17.49 -21.44
CA ILE A 144 11.17 -16.39 -20.96
C ILE A 144 12.10 -16.93 -19.86
N LEU A 145 13.40 -16.72 -20.06
CA LEU A 145 14.45 -17.09 -19.13
C LEU A 145 14.96 -15.81 -18.44
N THR A 146 14.77 -15.70 -17.13
CA THR A 146 15.26 -14.56 -16.35
C THR A 146 16.26 -15.03 -15.31
N PRO A 147 17.50 -14.52 -15.29
CA PRO A 147 18.48 -14.83 -14.26
C PRO A 147 17.92 -14.66 -12.84
N TYR A 148 18.38 -15.53 -11.94
CA TYR A 148 18.02 -15.49 -10.53
C TYR A 148 19.25 -15.70 -9.65
N HIS A 149 19.53 -14.71 -8.81
CA HIS A 149 20.65 -14.71 -7.89
C HIS A 149 20.11 -14.90 -6.47
N ILE A 150 20.62 -15.93 -5.76
CA ILE A 150 20.25 -16.23 -4.37
C ILE A 150 21.08 -15.37 -3.38
N GLY A 151 22.17 -14.76 -3.85
CA GLY A 151 22.92 -13.76 -3.11
C GLY A 151 22.37 -12.35 -3.35
N GLY A 152 21.94 -11.68 -2.28
CA GLY A 152 21.55 -10.28 -2.34
C GLY A 152 22.75 -9.38 -2.62
N ASN A 153 22.88 -8.95 -3.88
CA ASN A 153 23.18 -7.57 -4.23
C ASN A 153 22.07 -7.16 -5.19
N SER A 154 20.91 -6.86 -4.63
CA SER A 154 19.89 -6.13 -5.36
C SER A 154 20.47 -4.77 -5.76
N ASP A 155 20.35 -4.38 -7.03
CA ASP A 155 20.57 -3.02 -7.54
C ASP A 155 19.56 -2.00 -6.97
N VAL A 156 19.29 -2.08 -5.68
CA VAL A 156 18.75 -0.98 -4.89
C VAL A 156 19.98 -0.17 -4.48
N PRO A 157 20.03 1.15 -4.68
CA PRO A 157 21.12 1.97 -4.17
C PRO A 157 21.24 1.71 -2.67
N GLN A 158 22.28 0.99 -2.25
CA GLN A 158 22.71 1.01 -0.86
C GLN A 158 23.22 2.41 -0.61
N GLN A 159 22.35 3.25 -0.05
CA GLN A 159 22.76 4.47 0.62
C GLN A 159 23.75 4.00 1.70
N ARG A 160 25.05 4.20 1.44
CA ARG A 160 26.09 3.96 2.44
C ARG A 160 25.82 4.95 3.55
N ASP A 161 25.46 4.43 4.71
CA ASP A 161 25.45 5.19 5.94
C ASP A 161 26.92 5.29 6.35
N ASP A 162 27.59 6.32 5.86
CA ASP A 162 28.96 6.66 6.21
C ASP A 162 28.95 7.23 7.64
N GLY A 163 28.67 6.35 8.60
CA GLY A 163 28.70 6.66 10.02
C GLY A 163 30.14 6.83 10.48
N ASP A 164 30.69 8.03 10.30
CA ASP A 164 31.87 8.52 11.01
C ASP A 164 31.57 8.50 12.52
N TYR A 165 31.88 7.39 13.17
CA TYR A 165 32.07 7.36 14.62
C TYR A 165 33.46 7.97 14.91
N ASN A 166 33.49 9.30 15.03
CA ASN A 166 34.65 9.99 15.58
C ASN A 166 34.95 9.46 16.98
N SER A 167 36.24 9.14 17.17
CA SER A 167 36.88 8.66 18.40
C SER A 167 36.89 9.71 19.51
#